data_AF-A0A0M0HZ47-F1
#
_entry.id   AF-A0A0M0HZ47-F1
#
_cell.length_a   1.000
_cell.length_b   1.000
_cell.length_c   1.000
_cell.angle_alpha   90.00
_cell.angle_beta   90.00
_cell.angle_gamma   90.00
#
_symmetry.space_group_name_H-M   'P 1'
#
loop_
_entity.id
_entity.type
_entity.pdbx_description
1 polymer ?
#
loop_
_entity_poly.entity_id
_entity_poly.type
_entity_poly.pdbx_seq_one_letter_code
_entity_poly.pdbx_strand_id
1 'polypeptide(L)'
;MKSLKAVRSKFVVAFMVDKMDIPSRLSLLIAIVGLGCQFLSTLLGGVNHFVGSSVIPHVAAILSITSSVFILILCVVVVQGFMLRNYLVKRRTAKKSALQSSGSI
;
A
#
# COMPACT_ATOMS: atom_id res chain seq x y z
N MET A 1 -9.28 26.82 28.09
CA MET A 1 -8.31 25.76 27.71
C MET A 1 -8.88 24.57 26.89
N LYS A 2 -10.15 24.58 26.43
CA LYS A 2 -10.73 23.46 25.64
C LYS A 2 -10.51 23.57 24.10
N SER A 3 -10.25 24.77 23.56
CA SER A 3 -10.14 25.01 22.11
C SER A 3 -8.83 24.48 21.47
N LEU A 4 -7.70 24.62 22.16
CA LEU A 4 -6.38 24.15 21.67
C LEU A 4 -6.28 22.62 21.50
N LYS A 5 -6.96 21.84 22.35
CA LYS A 5 -7.01 20.36 22.23
C LYS A 5 -7.77 19.92 20.97
N ALA A 6 -8.84 20.63 20.60
CA ALA A 6 -9.62 20.34 19.41
C ALA A 6 -8.85 20.65 18.12
N VAL A 7 -8.12 21.77 18.09
CA VAL A 7 -7.24 22.16 16.97
C VAL A 7 -6.10 21.15 16.80
N ARG A 8 -5.43 20.74 17.88
CA ARG A 8 -4.37 19.72 17.85
C ARG A 8 -4.87 18.36 17.35
N SER A 9 -6.10 17.97 17.71
CA SER A 9 -6.69 16.72 17.22
C SER A 9 -7.05 16.76 15.73
N LYS A 10 -7.51 17.91 15.21
CA LYS A 10 -7.76 18.09 13.76
C LYS A 10 -6.45 18.07 12.97
N PHE A 11 -5.42 18.74 13.48
CA PHE A 11 -4.08 18.73 12.88
C PHE A 11 -3.48 17.33 12.83
N VAL A 12 -3.56 16.55 13.92
CA VAL A 12 -3.05 15.17 13.93
C VAL A 12 -3.80 14.28 12.95
N VAL A 13 -5.13 14.47 12.79
CA VAL A 13 -5.91 13.71 11.81
C VAL A 13 -5.52 14.09 10.39
N ALA A 14 -5.36 15.38 10.08
CA ALA A 14 -4.90 15.84 8.76
C ALA A 14 -3.49 15.33 8.44
N PHE A 15 -2.56 15.44 9.40
CA PHE A 15 -1.19 14.92 9.24
C PHE A 15 -1.12 13.40 9.08
N MET A 16 -2.07 12.68 9.70
CA MET A 16 -2.16 11.22 9.59
C MET A 16 -2.83 10.78 8.28
N VAL A 17 -3.70 11.61 7.70
CA VAL A 17 -4.25 11.42 6.34
C VAL A 17 -3.16 11.72 5.30
N ASP A 18 -2.41 12.81 5.45
CA ASP A 18 -1.26 13.15 4.58
C ASP A 18 -0.18 12.04 4.58
N LYS A 19 0.11 11.48 5.76
CA LYS A 19 1.00 10.32 5.88
C LYS A 19 0.45 9.02 5.29
N MET A 20 -0.84 8.93 4.97
CA MET A 20 -1.45 7.77 4.30
C MET A 20 -1.49 7.92 2.76
N ASP A 21 -1.46 9.14 2.23
CA ASP A 21 -1.44 9.37 0.77
C ASP A 21 -0.08 9.06 0.13
N ILE A 22 1.01 9.24 0.86
CA ILE A 22 2.36 8.89 0.38
C ILE A 22 2.54 7.37 0.16
N PRO A 23 2.21 6.49 1.13
CA PRO A 23 2.31 5.05 0.91
C PRO A 23 1.26 4.54 -0.10
N SER A 24 0.10 5.19 -0.23
CA SER A 24 -0.90 4.80 -1.23
C SER A 24 -0.40 5.07 -2.66
N ARG A 25 0.19 6.23 -2.92
CA ARG A 25 0.80 6.55 -4.22
C ARG A 25 2.01 5.68 -4.53
N LEU A 26 2.88 5.45 -3.55
CA LEU A 26 4.03 4.57 -3.71
C LEU A 26 3.59 3.14 -4.02
N SER A 27 2.57 2.64 -3.32
CA SER A 27 2.01 1.30 -3.57
C SER A 27 1.41 1.18 -4.97
N LEU A 28 0.68 2.20 -5.44
CA LEU A 28 0.14 2.22 -6.80
C LEU A 28 1.25 2.15 -7.86
N LEU A 29 2.32 2.92 -7.66
CA LEU A 29 3.45 2.99 -8.59
C LEU A 29 4.22 1.66 -8.63
N ILE A 30 4.45 1.05 -7.46
CA ILE A 30 5.02 -0.30 -7.33
C ILE A 30 4.14 -1.34 -8.03
N ALA A 31 2.82 -1.26 -7.88
CA ALA A 31 1.89 -2.18 -8.53
C ALA A 31 1.95 -2.06 -10.06
N ILE A 32 1.96 -0.84 -10.59
CA ILE A 32 2.05 -0.58 -12.04
C ILE A 32 3.36 -1.16 -12.59
N VAL A 33 4.49 -0.88 -11.93
CA VAL A 33 5.81 -1.39 -12.36
C VAL A 33 5.85 -2.92 -12.29
N GLY A 34 5.37 -3.52 -11.20
CA GLY A 34 5.31 -4.98 -11.05
C GLY A 34 4.48 -5.66 -12.13
N LEU A 35 3.28 -5.16 -12.41
CA LEU A 35 2.40 -5.68 -13.46
C LEU A 35 3.00 -5.49 -14.86
N GLY A 36 3.64 -4.34 -15.12
CA GLY A 36 4.34 -4.08 -16.38
C GLY A 36 5.48 -5.05 -16.64
N CYS A 37 6.31 -5.33 -15.63
CA CYS A 37 7.38 -6.32 -15.73
C CYS A 37 6.83 -7.74 -15.98
N GLN A 38 5.72 -8.12 -15.34
CA GLN A 38 5.11 -9.44 -15.55
C GLN A 38 4.55 -9.59 -16.97
N PHE A 39 3.90 -8.54 -17.47
CA PHE A 39 3.40 -8.51 -18.84
C PHE A 39 4.55 -8.66 -19.85
N LEU A 40 5.63 -7.88 -19.67
CA LEU A 40 6.79 -7.93 -20.56
C LEU A 40 7.51 -9.29 -20.49
N SER A 41 7.60 -9.91 -19.31
CA SER A 41 8.12 -11.27 -19.14
C SER A 41 7.34 -12.29 -19.95
N THR A 42 6.00 -12.22 -19.91
CA THR A 42 5.12 -13.15 -20.62
C THR A 42 5.25 -12.97 -22.14
N LEU A 43 5.33 -11.72 -22.59
CA LEU A 43 5.58 -11.37 -23.99
C LEU A 43 6.92 -11.90 -24.49
N LEU A 44 8.00 -11.71 -23.72
CA LEU A 44 9.33 -12.24 -24.06
C LEU A 44 9.32 -13.77 -24.15
N GLY A 45 8.62 -14.45 -23.23
CA GLY A 45 8.42 -15.89 -23.30
C GLY A 45 7.72 -16.33 -24.59
N GLY A 46 6.66 -15.62 -24.98
CA GLY A 46 5.94 -15.86 -26.24
C GLY A 46 6.79 -15.60 -27.48
N VAL A 47 7.54 -14.49 -27.52
CA VAL A 47 8.44 -14.17 -28.63
C VAL A 47 9.56 -15.20 -28.75
N ASN A 48 10.08 -15.71 -27.64
CA ASN A 48 11.13 -16.73 -27.67
C ASN A 48 10.70 -18.00 -28.39
N HIS A 49 9.41 -18.38 -28.31
CA HIS A 49 8.88 -19.54 -29.02
C HIS A 49 9.04 -19.40 -30.55
N PHE A 50 9.07 -18.18 -31.08
CA PHE A 50 9.25 -17.91 -32.51
C PHE A 50 10.70 -17.66 -32.90
N VAL A 51 11.48 -17.02 -32.03
CA VAL A 51 12.87 -16.62 -32.31
C VAL A 51 13.88 -17.72 -31.99
N GLY A 52 13.59 -18.59 -31.02
CA GLY A 52 14.48 -19.69 -30.60
C GLY A 52 15.79 -19.20 -29.96
N SER A 53 15.77 -18.06 -29.26
CA SER A 53 16.95 -17.51 -28.61
C SER A 53 17.23 -18.21 -27.27
N SER A 54 18.50 -18.49 -26.99
CA SER A 54 18.91 -19.01 -25.68
C SER A 54 18.92 -17.93 -24.58
N VAL A 55 18.98 -16.65 -24.94
CA VAL A 55 19.14 -15.54 -23.99
C VAL A 55 17.79 -15.00 -23.49
N ILE A 56 16.79 -14.93 -24.37
CA ILE A 56 15.45 -14.43 -24.05
C ILE A 56 14.79 -15.14 -22.84
N PRO A 57 14.84 -16.47 -22.67
CA PRO A 57 14.22 -17.12 -21.52
C PRO A 57 14.90 -16.75 -20.20
N HIS A 58 16.21 -16.49 -20.18
CA HIS A 58 16.91 -16.00 -19.00
C HIS A 58 16.48 -14.58 -18.64
N VAL A 59 16.35 -13.69 -19.63
CA VAL A 59 15.88 -12.31 -19.41
C VAL A 59 14.43 -12.31 -18.91
N ALA A 60 13.55 -13.12 -19.51
CA ALA A 60 12.17 -13.27 -19.06
C ALA A 60 12.09 -13.79 -17.61
N ALA A 61 12.88 -14.81 -17.27
CA ALA A 61 12.93 -15.34 -15.90
C ALA A 61 13.38 -14.28 -14.88
N ILE A 62 14.42 -13.49 -15.19
CA ILE A 62 14.88 -12.40 -14.32
C ILE A 62 13.76 -11.36 -14.13
N LEU A 63 13.07 -10.99 -15.21
CA LEU A 63 11.96 -10.04 -15.15
C LEU A 63 10.80 -10.56 -14.30
N SER A 64 10.47 -11.84 -14.41
CA SER A 64 9.41 -12.48 -13.62
C SER A 64 9.75 -12.55 -12.13
N ILE A 65 11.00 -12.91 -11.79
CA ILE A 65 11.47 -12.91 -10.40
C ILE A 65 11.40 -11.50 -9.83
N THR A 66 11.87 -10.50 -10.58
CA THR A 66 11.85 -9.10 -10.17
C THR A 66 10.42 -8.60 -9.94
N SER A 67 9.48 -8.94 -10.85
CA SER A 67 8.05 -8.62 -10.66
C SER A 67 7.48 -9.26 -9.39
N SER A 68 7.82 -10.51 -9.12
CA SER A 68 7.37 -11.23 -7.92
C SER A 68 7.82 -10.54 -6.63
N VAL A 69 9.04 -10.01 -6.60
CA VAL A 69 9.55 -9.21 -5.47
C VAL A 69 8.74 -7.92 -5.28
N PHE A 70 8.42 -7.20 -6.36
CA PHE A 70 7.58 -6.00 -6.28
C PHE A 70 6.17 -6.31 -5.75
N ILE A 71 5.57 -7.43 -6.17
CA ILE A 71 4.26 -7.88 -5.68
C ILE A 71 4.32 -8.23 -4.18
N LEU A 72 5.39 -8.90 -3.73
CA LEU A 72 5.59 -9.19 -2.30
C LEU A 72 5.68 -7.91 -1.46
N ILE A 73 6.45 -6.92 -1.92
CA ILE A 73 6.56 -5.61 -1.26
C ILE A 73 5.19 -4.94 -1.20
N LEU A 74 4.43 -4.96 -2.30
CA LEU A 74 3.08 -4.41 -2.35
C LEU A 74 2.16 -5.07 -1.32
N CYS A 75 2.16 -6.40 -1.24
CA CYS A 75 1.38 -7.15 -0.25
C CYS A 75 1.71 -6.72 1.18
N VAL A 76 2.99 -6.58 1.53
CA VAL A 76 3.43 -6.12 2.85
C VAL A 76 2.90 -4.72 3.15
N VAL A 77 3.02 -3.78 2.19
CA VAL A 77 2.54 -2.40 2.35
C VAL A 77 1.02 -2.35 2.54
N VAL A 78 0.26 -3.14 1.78
CA VAL A 78 -1.21 -3.21 1.90
C VAL A 78 -1.62 -3.76 3.26
N VAL A 79 -0.97 -4.83 3.74
CA VAL A 79 -1.25 -5.42 5.06
C VAL A 79 -0.96 -4.42 6.18
N GLN A 80 0.18 -3.72 6.11
CA GLN A 80 0.52 -2.66 7.07
C GLN A 80 -0.51 -1.52 7.04
N GLY A 81 -0.95 -1.11 5.85
CA GLY A 81 -2.01 -0.11 5.68
C GLY A 81 -3.34 -0.53 6.31
N PHE A 82 -3.74 -1.79 6.13
CA PHE A 82 -4.95 -2.35 6.73
C PHE A 82 -4.88 -2.41 8.26
N MET A 83 -3.76 -2.87 8.81
CA MET A 83 -3.54 -2.87 10.27
C MET A 83 -3.62 -1.47 10.87
N LEU A 84 -2.99 -0.48 10.20
CA LEU A 84 -3.02 0.91 10.63
C LEU A 84 -4.43 1.50 10.58
N ARG A 85 -5.22 1.18 9.53
CA ARG A 85 -6.63 1.58 9.42
C ARG A 85 -7.47 0.98 10.55
N ASN A 86 -7.30 -0.31 10.84
CA ASN A 86 -8.01 -0.98 11.93
C ASN A 86 -7.65 -0.39 13.30
N TYR A 87 -6.38 -0.09 13.54
CA TYR A 87 -5.93 0.57 14.76
C TYR A 87 -6.58 1.96 14.92
N LEU A 88 -6.63 2.74 13.83
CA LEU A 88 -7.28 4.05 13.82
C LEU A 88 -8.78 3.98 14.09
N VAL A 89 -9.48 3.03 13.48
CA VAL A 89 -10.92 2.81 13.70
C VAL A 89 -11.15 2.46 15.17
N LYS A 90 -10.41 1.49 15.74
CA LYS A 90 -10.50 1.16 17.17
C LYS A 90 -10.28 2.39 18.06
N ARG A 91 -9.30 3.24 17.75
CA ARG A 91 -9.04 4.48 18.50
C ARG A 91 -10.20 5.49 18.42
N ARG A 92 -10.87 5.60 17.27
CA ARG A 92 -12.06 6.48 17.12
C ARG A 92 -13.25 5.95 17.91
N THR A 93 -13.50 4.64 17.88
CA THR A 93 -14.60 4.02 18.62
C THR A 93 -14.41 4.19 20.13
N ALA A 94 -13.20 3.92 20.65
CA ALA A 94 -12.88 4.12 22.06
C ALA A 94 -13.09 5.58 22.52
N LYS A 95 -12.71 6.56 21.69
CA LYS A 95 -12.97 7.98 21.98
C LYS A 95 -14.46 8.33 21.99
N LYS A 96 -15.27 7.74 21.10
CA LYS A 96 -16.73 7.94 21.10
C LYS A 96 -17.38 7.32 22.35
N SER A 97 -16.98 6.11 22.74
CA SER A 97 -17.49 5.45 23.95
C SER A 97 -17.15 6.23 25.23
N ALA A 98 -15.93 6.75 25.35
CA ALA A 98 -15.55 7.59 26.48
C ALA A 98 -16.31 8.92 26.56
N LEU A 99 -16.73 9.47 25.41
CA LEU A 99 -17.57 10.68 25.37
C LEU A 99 -19.04 10.37 25.71
N GLN A 100 -19.57 9.20 25.31
CA GLN A 100 -20.91 8.76 25.71
C GLN A 100 -21.01 8.48 27.21
N SER A 101 -19.98 7.88 27.84
CA SER A 101 -19.96 7.65 29.28
C SER A 101 -19.79 8.93 30.11
N SER A 102 -19.30 10.02 29.52
CA SER A 102 -19.21 11.34 30.17
C SER A 102 -20.39 12.27 29.88
N GLY A 103 -21.33 11.87 29.02
CA GLY A 103 -22.51 12.65 28.63
C GLY A 103 -23.81 12.23 29.34
N SER A 104 -23.76 11.28 30.28
CA SER A 104 -24.90 10.91 31.14
C SER A 104 -24.87 11.60 32.51
N ILE A 105 -24.53 12.90 32.52
CA ILE A 105 -24.73 13.79 33.67
C ILE A 105 -25.50 15.00 33.16
#